data_AF-A0A2K5QA03-F1
#
_entry.id   AF-A0A2K5QA03-F1
#
_cell.length_a   1.000
_cell.length_b   1.000
_cell.length_c   1.000
_cell.angle_alpha   90.00
_cell.angle_beta   90.00
_cell.angle_gamma   90.00
#
_symmetry.space_group_name_H-M   'P 1'
#
loop_
_entity.id
_entity.type
_entity.pdbx_description
1 polymer ?
#
loop_
_entity_poly.entity_id
_entity_poly.type
_entity_poly.pdbx_seq_one_letter_code
_entity_poly.pdbx_strand_id
1 'polypeptide(L)'
;MADKILKEKRKLFIHSVGEDNVSWRHPTKGSVFIMRLIEHLQEYACSCDVEEIFRKVRLSFEQTAGRVQMPTTERVTLTRRFYLFPGC
;
A
#
# COMPACT_ATOMS: atom_id res chain seq x y z
N MET A 1 34.93 -1.68 -8.95
CA MET A 1 34.11 -2.68 -8.23
C MET A 1 32.91 -2.07 -7.48
N ALA A 2 32.61 -0.78 -7.64
CA ALA A 2 31.52 -0.09 -6.94
C ALA A 2 30.22 0.04 -7.77
N ASP A 3 30.30 -0.12 -9.09
CA ASP A 3 29.18 0.15 -10.01
C ASP A 3 28.14 -0.98 -10.12
N LYS A 4 28.40 -2.16 -9.54
CA LYS A 4 27.43 -3.27 -9.53
C LYS A 4 26.36 -3.13 -8.44
N ILE A 5 26.58 -2.30 -7.41
CA ILE A 5 25.64 -2.09 -6.30
C ILE A 5 24.53 -1.10 -6.69
N LEU A 6 24.75 -0.24 -7.69
CA LEU A 6 23.81 0.82 -8.08
C LEU A 6 22.67 0.39 -9.04
N LYS A 7 22.44 -0.93 -9.21
CA LYS A 7 21.42 -1.45 -10.14
C LYS A 7 20.19 -2.04 -9.46
N GLU A 8 20.08 -1.93 -8.14
CA GLU A 8 18.80 -2.21 -7.48
C GLU A 8 17.84 -1.03 -7.69
N LYS A 9 16.89 -1.23 -8.60
CA LYS A 9 15.72 -0.36 -8.70
C LYS A 9 14.98 -0.42 -7.36
N ARG A 10 14.86 0.73 -6.70
CA ARG A 10 14.06 0.90 -5.47
C ARG A 10 12.59 0.66 -5.83
N LYS A 11 11.98 -0.31 -5.17
CA LYS A 11 10.63 -0.76 -5.46
C LYS A 11 9.88 -1.01 -4.16
N LEU A 12 8.57 -0.88 -4.28
CA LEU A 12 7.59 -1.21 -3.27
C LEU A 12 6.45 -1.90 -4.01
N PHE A 13 6.21 -3.17 -3.73
CA PHE A 13 5.09 -3.92 -4.30
C PHE A 13 4.02 -4.11 -3.26
N ILE A 14 2.77 -3.93 -3.67
CA ILE A 14 1.65 -3.92 -2.76
C ILE A 14 0.52 -4.66 -3.43
N HIS A 15 0.06 -5.67 -2.71
CA HIS A 15 -0.93 -6.61 -3.16
C HIS A 15 -2.18 -6.41 -2.32
N SER A 16 -3.35 -6.49 -2.97
CA SER A 16 -4.62 -6.33 -2.26
C SER A 16 -4.88 -7.45 -1.23
N VAL A 17 -4.17 -8.58 -1.39
CA VAL A 17 -4.22 -9.80 -0.58
C VAL A 17 -2.86 -10.49 -0.64
N GLY A 18 -2.56 -11.34 0.34
CA GLY A 18 -1.46 -12.31 0.25
C GLY A 18 -1.78 -13.49 -0.69
N GLU A 19 -0.84 -14.43 -0.81
CA GLU A 19 -1.00 -15.65 -1.60
C GLU A 19 -2.24 -16.45 -1.14
N ASP A 20 -2.86 -17.16 -2.08
CA ASP A 20 -4.05 -18.01 -1.89
C ASP A 20 -5.30 -17.34 -1.30
N ASN A 21 -5.34 -16.01 -1.26
CA ASN A 21 -6.48 -15.24 -0.74
C ASN A 21 -7.27 -14.50 -1.84
N VAL A 22 -8.51 -14.13 -1.53
CA VAL A 22 -9.43 -13.49 -2.48
C VAL A 22 -9.55 -11.99 -2.23
N SER A 23 -9.41 -11.20 -3.30
CA SER A 23 -9.63 -9.75 -3.26
C SER A 23 -11.10 -9.41 -3.53
N TRP A 24 -11.75 -8.75 -2.57
CA TRP A 24 -13.18 -8.46 -2.64
C TRP A 24 -13.49 -7.17 -3.40
N ARG A 25 -14.62 -7.20 -4.12
CA ARG A 25 -15.18 -6.06 -4.84
C ARG A 25 -16.64 -5.83 -4.43
N HIS A 26 -17.00 -4.57 -4.30
CA HIS A 26 -18.38 -4.12 -4.21
C HIS A 26 -18.98 -4.06 -5.63
N PRO A 27 -20.22 -4.53 -5.84
CA PRO A 27 -20.83 -4.61 -7.18
C PRO A 27 -20.87 -3.26 -7.92
N THR A 28 -21.01 -2.15 -7.19
CA THR A 28 -21.10 -0.81 -7.77
C THR A 28 -19.93 0.12 -7.45
N LYS A 29 -19.17 -0.13 -6.37
CA LYS A 29 -18.12 0.78 -5.90
C LYS A 29 -16.71 0.32 -6.28
N GLY A 30 -16.57 -0.90 -6.79
CA GLY A 30 -15.28 -1.45 -7.20
C GLY A 30 -14.54 -2.16 -6.06
N SER A 31 -13.22 -2.22 -6.13
CA SER A 31 -12.40 -2.97 -5.17
C SER A 31 -12.35 -2.29 -3.81
N VAL A 32 -12.63 -3.05 -2.75
CA VAL A 32 -12.56 -2.55 -1.37
C VAL A 32 -11.14 -2.06 -1.03
N PHE A 33 -10.12 -2.75 -1.54
CA PHE A 33 -8.73 -2.33 -1.41
C PHE A 33 -8.45 -0.98 -2.06
N ILE A 34 -8.85 -0.80 -3.31
CA ILE A 34 -8.59 0.46 -4.04
C ILE A 34 -9.33 1.62 -3.39
N MET A 35 -10.58 1.42 -2.95
CA MET A 35 -11.34 2.44 -2.24
C MET A 35 -10.60 2.90 -0.98
N ARG A 36 -10.22 1.97 -0.10
CA ARG A 36 -9.48 2.30 1.13
C ARG A 36 -8.12 2.91 0.87
N LEU A 37 -7.42 2.45 -0.17
CA LEU A 37 -6.14 3.02 -0.56
C LEU A 37 -6.29 4.50 -0.96
N ILE A 38 -7.31 4.83 -1.75
CA ILE A 38 -7.58 6.21 -2.17
C ILE A 38 -7.92 7.08 -0.97
N GLU A 39 -8.81 6.61 -0.08
CA GLU A 39 -9.19 7.33 1.15
C GLU A 39 -7.94 7.68 1.99
N HIS A 40 -7.06 6.71 2.22
CA HIS A 40 -5.86 6.91 3.02
C HIS A 40 -4.80 7.76 2.29
N LEU A 41 -4.69 7.67 0.97
CA LEU A 41 -3.83 8.57 0.21
C LEU A 41 -4.32 10.01 0.32
N GLN A 42 -5.62 10.24 0.17
CA GLN A 42 -6.21 11.57 0.28
C GLN A 42 -6.03 12.16 1.68
N GLU A 43 -6.16 11.35 2.72
CA GLU A 43 -6.05 11.80 4.11
C GLU A 43 -4.59 12.01 4.55
N TYR A 44 -3.67 11.11 4.16
CA TYR A 44 -2.35 11.03 4.77
C TYR A 44 -1.18 11.39 3.85
N ALA A 45 -1.37 11.56 2.53
CA ALA A 45 -0.26 11.88 1.61
C ALA A 45 0.46 13.20 1.91
N CYS A 46 -0.19 14.14 2.61
CA CYS A 46 0.39 15.42 3.00
C CYS A 46 1.34 15.33 4.20
N SER A 47 1.28 14.26 5.00
CA SER A 47 1.98 14.17 6.29
C SER A 47 2.72 12.85 6.53
N CYS A 48 2.37 11.81 5.78
CA CYS A 48 2.94 10.47 5.93
C CYS A 48 3.69 10.07 4.65
N ASP A 49 4.74 9.27 4.83
CA ASP A 49 5.36 8.59 3.70
C ASP A 49 4.51 7.38 3.28
N VAL A 50 4.75 6.93 2.05
CA VAL A 50 3.97 5.87 1.40
C VAL A 50 3.90 4.59 2.25
N GLU A 51 4.97 4.18 2.92
CA GLU A 51 4.97 2.96 3.74
C GLU A 51 4.02 3.08 4.94
N GLU A 52 4.04 4.24 5.59
CA GLU A 52 3.14 4.53 6.71
C GLU A 52 1.68 4.63 6.28
N ILE A 53 1.40 5.18 5.09
CA ILE A 53 0.05 5.18 4.50
C ILE A 53 -0.43 3.73 4.31
N PHE A 54 0.42 2.86 3.76
CA PHE A 54 0.06 1.45 3.58
C PHE A 54 -0.09 0.69 4.89
N ARG A 55 0.69 1.03 5.93
CA ARG A 55 0.48 0.51 7.28
C ARG A 55 -0.92 0.85 7.79
N LYS A 56 -1.37 2.10 7.61
CA LYS A 56 -2.73 2.53 8.00
C LYS A 56 -3.81 1.85 7.16
N VAL A 57 -3.60 1.68 5.86
CA VAL A 57 -4.51 0.90 5.00
C VAL A 57 -4.66 -0.51 5.56
N ARG A 58 -3.57 -1.23 5.88
CA ARG A 58 -3.65 -2.59 6.48
C ARG A 58 -4.44 -2.60 7.78
N LEU A 59 -4.19 -1.65 8.67
CA LEU A 59 -4.90 -1.52 9.94
C LEU A 59 -6.42 -1.37 9.74
N SER A 60 -6.86 -0.66 8.70
CA SER A 60 -8.30 -0.54 8.38
C SER A 60 -8.93 -1.90 8.03
N PHE A 61 -8.15 -2.86 7.53
CA PHE A 61 -8.61 -4.22 7.20
C PHE A 61 -8.79 -5.11 8.43
N GLU A 62 -8.02 -4.89 9.50
CA GLU A 62 -8.14 -5.65 10.75
C GLU A 62 -9.52 -5.51 11.42
N GLN A 63 -10.19 -4.37 11.24
CA GLN A 63 -11.48 -4.08 11.88
C GLN A 63 -12.70 -4.62 11.12
N THR A 64 -12.50 -5.37 10.03
CA THR A 64 -13.59 -5.75 9.12
C THR A 64 -14.21 -7.10 9.51
N ALA A 65 -15.33 -7.07 10.25
CA ALA A 65 -15.97 -8.26 10.84
C ALA A 65 -16.60 -9.28 9.86
N GLY A 66 -16.65 -9.00 8.55
CA GLY A 66 -17.44 -9.81 7.60
C GLY A 66 -16.67 -10.50 6.47
N ARG A 67 -15.65 -9.85 5.91
CA ARG A 67 -14.86 -10.38 4.78
C ARG A 67 -13.39 -10.20 5.09
N VAL A 68 -12.71 -11.32 5.35
CA VAL A 68 -11.29 -11.32 5.66
C VAL A 68 -10.52 -11.05 4.36
N GLN A 69 -9.78 -9.95 4.36
CA GLN A 69 -8.83 -9.57 3.32
C GLN A 69 -7.72 -8.78 3.99
N MET A 70 -6.46 -9.10 3.71
CA MET A 70 -5.31 -8.41 4.28
C MET A 70 -4.34 -8.01 3.17
N PRO A 71 -4.21 -6.70 2.88
CA PRO A 71 -3.21 -6.22 1.93
C PRO A 71 -1.80 -6.52 2.43
N THR A 72 -0.94 -6.97 1.52
CA THR A 72 0.45 -7.33 1.81
C THR A 72 1.41 -6.43 1.06
N THR A 73 2.58 -6.24 1.65
CA THR A 73 3.69 -5.52 1.03
C THR A 73 4.79 -6.52 0.73
N GLU A 74 5.28 -6.54 -0.50
CA GLU A 74 6.32 -7.45 -0.94
C GLU A 74 7.54 -6.69 -1.49
N ARG A 75 8.72 -7.30 -1.32
CA ARG A 75 10.00 -6.88 -1.93
C ARG A 75 10.26 -5.37 -1.79
N VAL A 76 10.23 -4.88 -0.55
CA VAL A 76 10.55 -3.49 -0.23
C VAL A 76 12.05 -3.28 -0.36
N THR A 77 12.47 -2.53 -1.37
CA THR A 77 13.87 -2.10 -1.56
C THR A 77 14.01 -0.58 -1.43
N LEU A 78 13.05 0.07 -0.79
CA LEU A 78 13.14 1.49 -0.44
C LEU A 78 14.19 1.69 0.65
N THR A 79 15.14 2.58 0.39
CA THR A 79 16.20 2.94 1.34
C THR A 79 15.93 4.26 2.06
N ARG A 80 14.85 4.96 1.69
CA ARG A 80 14.42 6.24 2.26
C ARG A 80 12.90 6.30 2.25
N ARG A 81 12.34 7.11 3.15
CA ARG A 81 10.92 7.46 3.17
C ARG A 81 10.52 8.14 1.87
N PHE A 82 9.42 7.70 1.28
CA PHE A 82 8.89 8.26 0.06
C PHE A 82 7.64 9.09 0.37
N TYR A 83 7.78 10.42 0.40
CA TYR A 83 6.67 11.35 0.59
C TYR A 83 6.13 11.82 -0.77
N LEU A 84 4.80 12.00 -0.87
CA LEU A 84 4.13 12.36 -2.12
C LEU A 84 3.99 13.86 -2.33
N PHE A 85 4.07 14.68 -1.27
CA PHE A 85 4.00 16.15 -1.32
C PHE A 85 2.84 16.68 -2.19
N PRO A 86 1.57 16.29 -1.91
CA PRO A 86 0.43 16.77 -2.68
C PRO A 86 0.28 18.30 -2.55
N GLY A 87 0.15 18.99 -3.67
CA GLY A 87 -0.07 20.45 -3.71
C GLY A 87 1.18 21.31 -3.60
N CYS A 88 2.38 20.70 -3.57
CA CYS A 88 3.64 21.40 -3.81
C CYS A 88 3.85 21.73 -5.28
#